data_AF-A0A4Y2WU14-F1
#
_entry.id   AF-A0A4Y2WU14-F1
#
_cell.length_a   1.000
_cell.length_b   1.000
_cell.length_c   1.000
_cell.angle_alpha   90.00
_cell.angle_beta   90.00
_cell.angle_gamma   90.00
#
_symmetry.space_group_name_H-M   'P 1'
#
loop_
_entity.id
_entity.type
_entity.pdbx_description
1 polymer ?
#
loop_
_entity_poly.entity_id
_entity_poly.type
_entity_poly.pdbx_seq_one_letter_code
_entity_poly.pdbx_strand_id
1 'polypeptide(L)'
;MRKKRSREKQAEEQKSHIRELDRIYRADGRANESSEETQQRHFDDRLRASARRNNASFEVKNQRQATDRLRTLNSRATESNEQRERRIHCNALGNQTRIGAEIFDARRNRLQLERVRQGTFRASNWLYLKDEALHYDPNLDYPNFPQIVIRSMSSKCTFCGALKFEAEASGLCCSNGKVSLPELPQLPEPLKSLMEGNHPKSKEFLTMIRKYNSSFQMTSFGTSLPMLDSTGFMPTFRIQGQVYHKAGSLMSLPNEEEKFLQIYFLGNEEAEAKRRCTLIPGTTKSLIESLQKMLHENNHYVQKFKMAIEDNPTEDLQIVIKADRKPIEGHERVFNTPALNEVAIIIAGNDFEKRDIVLTKRSNELKNICETHISYDALQYAWLQYPYVSTW
;
A
#
# COMPACT_ATOMS: atom_id res chain seq x y z
N MET A 1 20.43 -67.12 4.51
CA MET A 1 21.65 -66.55 5.14
C MET A 1 22.99 -67.10 4.61
N ARG A 2 23.11 -68.37 4.14
CA ARG A 2 24.37 -68.94 3.61
C ARG A 2 24.97 -68.21 2.38
N LYS A 3 24.15 -67.77 1.42
CA LYS A 3 24.63 -67.05 0.21
C LYS A 3 25.19 -65.64 0.49
N LYS A 4 24.73 -64.95 1.55
CA LYS A 4 25.17 -63.59 1.90
C LYS A 4 26.58 -63.60 2.52
N ARG A 5 26.83 -64.54 3.44
CA ARG A 5 28.17 -64.76 4.05
C ARG A 5 29.23 -65.28 3.07
N SER A 6 28.83 -65.97 2.01
CA SER A 6 29.73 -66.45 0.96
C SER A 6 30.23 -65.33 0.03
N ARG A 7 29.42 -64.29 -0.21
CA ARG A 7 29.78 -63.15 -1.07
C ARG A 7 30.72 -62.14 -0.41
N GLU A 8 30.68 -62.03 0.92
CA GLU A 8 31.57 -61.16 1.70
C GLU A 8 33.02 -61.66 1.75
N LYS A 9 33.25 -62.97 1.60
CA LYS A 9 34.57 -63.62 1.67
C LYS A 9 35.25 -63.85 0.30
N GLN A 10 34.65 -63.41 -0.81
CA GLN A 10 35.25 -63.56 -2.15
C GLN A 10 36.23 -62.43 -2.45
N ALA A 11 37.40 -62.77 -3.02
CA ALA A 11 38.37 -61.81 -3.54
C ALA A 11 37.73 -60.95 -4.66
N GLU A 12 38.16 -59.70 -4.82
CA GLU A 12 37.55 -58.77 -5.79
C GLU A 12 37.60 -59.31 -7.24
N GLU A 13 38.64 -60.06 -7.58
CA GLU A 13 38.76 -60.77 -8.86
C GLU A 13 37.66 -61.83 -9.04
N GLN A 14 37.33 -62.62 -8.00
CA GLN A 14 36.24 -63.59 -8.05
C GLN A 14 34.88 -62.89 -8.20
N LYS A 15 34.69 -61.74 -7.55
CA LYS A 15 33.47 -60.92 -7.73
C LYS A 15 33.37 -60.35 -9.15
N SER A 16 34.50 -59.93 -9.72
CA SER A 16 34.55 -59.42 -11.10
C SER A 16 34.21 -60.53 -12.12
N HIS A 17 34.78 -61.72 -11.94
CA HIS A 17 34.51 -62.88 -12.79
C HIS A 17 33.05 -63.32 -12.71
N ILE A 18 32.45 -63.32 -11.52
CA ILE A 18 31.01 -63.62 -11.34
C ILE A 18 30.14 -62.55 -12.03
N ARG A 19 30.49 -61.27 -11.95
CA ARG A 19 29.75 -60.20 -12.66
C ARG A 19 29.82 -60.37 -14.18
N GLU A 20 30.95 -60.82 -14.70
CA GLU A 20 31.13 -61.04 -16.13
C GLU A 20 30.35 -62.27 -16.61
N LEU A 21 30.40 -63.39 -15.88
CA LEU A 21 29.55 -64.56 -16.16
C LEU A 21 28.05 -64.21 -16.11
N ASP A 22 27.62 -63.43 -15.12
CA ASP A 22 26.25 -62.92 -15.02
C ASP A 22 25.87 -62.02 -16.20
N ARG A 23 26.81 -61.26 -16.75
CA ARG A 23 26.60 -60.39 -17.91
C ARG A 23 26.41 -61.24 -19.17
N ILE A 24 27.25 -62.25 -19.37
CA ILE A 24 27.19 -63.18 -20.51
C ILE A 24 25.87 -63.95 -20.48
N TYR A 25 25.52 -64.55 -19.34
CA TYR A 25 24.27 -65.30 -19.19
C TYR A 25 23.03 -64.43 -19.46
N ARG A 26 23.03 -63.17 -19.00
CA ARG A 26 21.94 -62.22 -19.30
C ARG A 26 21.92 -61.79 -20.77
N ALA A 27 23.06 -61.69 -21.43
CA ALA A 27 23.14 -61.34 -22.84
C ALA A 27 22.59 -62.49 -23.70
N ASP A 28 22.96 -63.73 -23.39
CA ASP A 28 22.48 -64.93 -24.07
C ASP A 28 20.97 -65.14 -23.84
N GLY A 29 20.50 -64.93 -22.60
CA GLY A 29 19.07 -64.90 -22.29
C GLY A 29 18.31 -63.88 -23.14
N ARG A 30 18.82 -62.65 -23.26
CA ARG A 30 18.19 -61.59 -24.08
C ARG A 30 18.22 -61.89 -25.58
N ALA A 31 19.23 -62.60 -26.07
CA ALA A 31 19.35 -62.96 -27.48
C ALA A 31 18.31 -64.03 -27.89
N ASN A 32 17.90 -64.87 -26.93
CA ASN A 32 16.97 -65.98 -27.13
C ASN A 32 15.53 -65.65 -26.70
N GLU A 33 15.25 -64.42 -26.27
CA GLU A 33 13.90 -63.98 -25.90
C GLU A 33 12.97 -63.81 -27.10
N SER A 34 11.72 -64.22 -26.95
CA SER A 34 10.68 -63.93 -27.93
C SER A 34 10.30 -62.43 -27.95
N SER A 35 9.63 -61.99 -29.02
CA SER A 35 9.15 -60.61 -29.14
C SER A 35 8.18 -60.24 -28.01
N GLU A 36 7.34 -61.17 -27.56
CA GLU A 36 6.36 -60.94 -26.48
C GLU A 36 7.05 -60.82 -25.11
N GLU A 37 8.00 -61.71 -24.81
CA GLU A 37 8.80 -61.64 -23.58
C GLU A 37 9.62 -60.35 -23.50
N THR A 38 10.17 -59.92 -24.65
CA THR A 38 10.89 -58.65 -24.75
C THR A 38 9.97 -57.46 -24.46
N GLN A 39 8.76 -57.45 -25.02
CA GLN A 39 7.77 -56.39 -24.77
C GLN A 39 7.33 -56.35 -23.31
N GLN A 40 7.08 -57.52 -22.69
CA GLN A 40 6.70 -57.63 -21.29
C GLN A 40 7.82 -57.12 -20.37
N ARG A 41 9.07 -57.50 -20.64
CA ARG A 41 10.24 -57.00 -19.90
C ARG A 41 10.37 -55.48 -20.01
N HIS A 42 10.21 -54.90 -21.19
CA HIS A 42 10.21 -53.44 -21.37
C HIS A 42 9.04 -52.75 -20.66
N PHE A 43 7.88 -53.40 -20.57
CA PHE A 43 6.74 -52.91 -19.79
C PHE A 43 7.06 -52.89 -18.29
N ASP A 44 7.57 -53.99 -17.75
CA ASP A 44 7.95 -54.10 -16.34
C ASP A 44 9.08 -53.13 -15.96
N ASP A 45 10.06 -52.93 -16.85
CA ASP A 45 11.12 -51.95 -16.67
C ASP A 45 10.59 -50.51 -16.63
N ARG A 46 9.63 -50.17 -17.50
CA ARG A 46 8.95 -48.86 -17.48
C ARG A 46 8.18 -48.65 -16.18
N LEU A 47 7.46 -49.66 -15.70
CA LEU A 47 6.73 -49.59 -14.42
C LEU A 47 7.68 -49.39 -13.25
N ARG A 48 8.76 -50.19 -13.17
CA ARG A 48 9.80 -50.04 -12.12
C ARG A 48 10.46 -48.67 -12.16
N ALA A 49 10.76 -48.16 -13.35
CA ALA A 49 11.34 -46.83 -13.52
C ALA A 49 10.35 -45.73 -13.06
N SER A 50 9.08 -45.83 -13.43
CA SER A 50 8.04 -44.88 -13.03
C SER A 50 7.86 -44.85 -11.51
N ALA A 51 7.74 -46.01 -10.87
CA ALA A 51 7.64 -46.12 -9.41
C ALA A 51 8.85 -45.49 -8.69
N ARG A 52 10.07 -45.73 -9.19
CA ARG A 52 11.28 -45.09 -8.65
C ARG A 52 11.27 -43.57 -8.83
N ARG A 53 10.73 -43.04 -9.93
CA ARG A 53 10.67 -41.59 -10.18
C ARG A 53 9.63 -40.91 -9.29
N ASN A 54 8.49 -41.54 -9.08
CA ASN A 54 7.41 -41.00 -8.25
C ASN A 54 7.84 -40.94 -6.78
N ASN A 55 8.49 -41.99 -6.29
CA ASN A 55 8.94 -42.10 -4.90
C ASN A 55 10.28 -41.40 -4.62
N ALA A 56 10.87 -40.71 -5.59
CA ALA A 56 12.15 -40.02 -5.39
C ALA A 56 11.99 -38.70 -4.61
N SER A 57 12.93 -38.43 -3.70
CA SER A 57 13.07 -37.15 -3.01
C SER A 57 13.38 -36.00 -3.98
N PHE A 58 13.09 -34.77 -3.56
CA PHE A 58 13.35 -33.54 -4.32
C PHE A 58 14.82 -33.39 -4.73
N GLU A 59 15.76 -33.66 -3.82
CA GLU A 59 17.19 -33.57 -4.11
C GLU A 59 17.63 -34.56 -5.20
N VAL A 60 17.17 -35.80 -5.12
CA VAL A 60 17.45 -36.84 -6.12
C VAL A 60 16.83 -36.48 -7.48
N LYS A 61 15.65 -35.86 -7.49
CA LYS A 61 15.01 -35.35 -8.72
C LYS A 61 15.85 -34.23 -9.35
N ASN A 62 16.31 -33.26 -8.55
CA ASN A 62 17.13 -32.14 -9.03
C ASN A 62 18.49 -32.59 -9.56
N GLN A 63 19.18 -33.49 -8.84
CA GLN A 63 20.45 -34.05 -9.30
C GLN A 63 20.30 -34.82 -10.61
N ARG A 64 19.25 -35.64 -10.75
CA ARG A 64 18.97 -36.34 -12.02
C ARG A 64 18.70 -35.36 -13.17
N GLN A 65 17.89 -34.32 -12.94
CA GLN A 65 17.65 -33.31 -13.98
C GLN A 65 18.94 -32.56 -14.35
N ALA A 66 19.83 -32.30 -13.39
CA ALA A 66 21.13 -31.67 -13.66
C ALA A 66 22.05 -32.58 -14.50
N THR A 67 22.11 -33.87 -14.19
CA THR A 67 22.91 -34.84 -14.97
C THR A 67 22.32 -35.06 -16.37
N ASP A 68 20.99 -35.08 -16.52
CA ASP A 68 20.33 -35.16 -17.84
C ASP A 68 20.60 -33.91 -18.70
N ARG A 69 20.60 -32.71 -18.08
CA ARG A 69 21.00 -31.47 -18.76
C ARG A 69 22.44 -31.54 -19.25
N LEU A 70 23.38 -31.97 -18.40
CA LEU A 70 24.80 -32.10 -18.77
C LEU A 70 25.02 -33.13 -19.88
N ARG A 71 24.35 -34.29 -19.81
CA ARG A 71 24.41 -35.31 -20.86
C ARG A 71 23.91 -34.77 -22.21
N THR A 72 22.80 -34.03 -22.18
CA THR A 72 22.22 -33.41 -23.38
C THR A 72 23.17 -32.35 -23.97
N LEU A 73 23.81 -31.54 -23.12
CA LEU A 73 24.80 -30.55 -23.57
C LEU A 73 26.01 -31.22 -24.22
N ASN A 74 26.57 -32.25 -23.59
CA ASN A 74 27.72 -32.98 -24.12
C ASN A 74 27.39 -33.68 -25.45
N SER A 75 26.22 -34.31 -25.55
CA SER A 75 25.75 -34.91 -26.81
C SER A 75 25.62 -33.85 -27.91
N ARG A 76 25.06 -32.68 -27.60
CA ARG A 76 24.91 -31.57 -28.56
C ARG A 76 26.24 -30.95 -28.99
N ALA A 77 27.24 -30.97 -28.13
CA ALA A 77 28.58 -30.46 -28.45
C ALA A 77 29.33 -31.35 -29.45
N THR A 78 29.01 -32.65 -29.48
CA THR A 78 29.62 -33.64 -30.38
C THR A 78 28.74 -33.99 -31.60
N GLU A 79 27.58 -33.33 -31.77
CA GLU A 79 26.67 -33.55 -32.90
C GLU A 79 27.30 -33.10 -34.23
N SER A 80 27.14 -33.88 -35.29
CA SER A 80 27.47 -33.43 -36.65
C SER A 80 26.43 -32.43 -37.17
N ASN A 81 26.78 -31.67 -38.21
CA ASN A 81 25.85 -30.71 -38.82
C ASN A 81 24.55 -31.37 -39.33
N GLU A 82 24.65 -32.54 -39.97
CA GLU A 82 23.47 -33.29 -40.43
C GLU A 82 22.58 -33.75 -39.25
N GLN A 83 23.19 -34.22 -38.16
CA GLN A 83 22.44 -34.63 -36.96
C GLN A 83 21.75 -33.43 -36.32
N ARG A 84 22.42 -32.27 -36.28
CA ARG A 84 21.87 -31.01 -35.78
C ARG A 84 20.67 -30.56 -36.59
N GLU A 85 20.76 -30.60 -37.93
CA GLU A 85 19.67 -30.24 -38.83
C GLU A 85 18.46 -31.16 -38.69
N ARG A 86 18.68 -32.49 -38.67
CA ARG A 86 17.61 -33.47 -38.42
C ARG A 86 16.92 -33.21 -37.09
N ARG A 87 17.67 -32.89 -36.02
CA ARG A 87 17.10 -32.57 -34.71
C ARG A 87 16.25 -31.29 -34.75
N ILE A 88 16.73 -30.24 -35.40
CA ILE A 88 15.98 -28.97 -35.55
C ILE A 88 14.69 -29.22 -36.33
N HIS A 89 14.76 -29.98 -37.43
CA HIS A 89 13.60 -30.35 -38.23
C HIS A 89 12.57 -31.16 -37.42
N CYS A 90 13.00 -32.20 -36.70
CA CYS A 90 12.12 -32.97 -35.83
C CYS A 90 11.48 -32.11 -34.71
N ASN A 91 12.26 -31.20 -34.11
CA ASN A 91 11.75 -30.28 -33.09
C ASN A 91 10.71 -29.30 -33.67
N ALA A 92 10.93 -28.79 -34.89
CA ALA A 92 10.00 -27.92 -35.58
C ALA A 92 8.67 -28.63 -35.87
N LEU A 93 8.74 -29.86 -36.41
CA LEU A 93 7.57 -30.70 -36.70
C LEU A 93 6.77 -31.01 -35.41
N GLY A 94 7.48 -31.34 -34.33
CA GLY A 94 6.88 -31.60 -33.02
C GLY A 94 6.21 -30.37 -32.40
N ASN A 95 6.82 -29.19 -32.58
CA ASN A 95 6.21 -27.95 -32.11
C ASN A 95 4.97 -27.56 -32.93
N GLN A 96 4.98 -27.80 -34.24
CA GLN A 96 3.83 -27.57 -35.12
C GLN A 96 2.65 -28.47 -34.74
N THR A 97 2.88 -29.76 -34.50
CA THR A 97 1.84 -30.69 -34.03
C THR A 97 1.32 -30.30 -32.64
N ARG A 98 2.21 -29.89 -31.73
CA ARG A 98 1.80 -29.39 -30.40
C ARG A 98 0.90 -28.18 -30.50
N ILE A 99 1.25 -27.18 -31.32
CA ILE A 99 0.46 -25.97 -31.54
C ILE A 99 -0.87 -26.28 -32.23
N GLY A 100 -0.88 -27.20 -33.20
CA GLY A 100 -2.11 -27.65 -33.88
C GLY A 100 -3.10 -28.35 -32.95
N ALA A 101 -2.60 -29.02 -31.91
CA ALA A 101 -3.41 -29.69 -30.88
C ALA A 101 -3.72 -28.80 -29.65
N GLU A 102 -3.36 -27.50 -29.66
CA GLU A 102 -3.62 -26.59 -28.53
C GLU A 102 -5.14 -26.32 -28.37
N ILE A 103 -5.66 -26.53 -27.16
CA ILE A 103 -7.01 -26.10 -26.76
C ILE A 103 -7.03 -24.57 -26.65
N PHE A 104 -8.22 -23.96 -26.81
CA PHE A 104 -8.43 -22.51 -26.85
C PHE A 104 -7.72 -21.75 -25.72
N ASP A 105 -7.86 -22.18 -24.47
CA ASP A 105 -7.23 -21.50 -23.32
C ASP A 105 -5.70 -21.56 -23.33
N ALA A 106 -5.14 -22.71 -23.74
CA ALA A 106 -3.69 -22.87 -23.89
C ALA A 106 -3.14 -21.97 -25.01
N ARG A 107 -3.87 -21.86 -26.13
CA ARG A 107 -3.53 -20.97 -27.24
C ARG A 107 -3.60 -19.49 -26.82
N ARG A 108 -4.65 -19.10 -26.09
CA ARG A 108 -4.80 -17.74 -25.55
C ARG A 108 -3.63 -17.38 -24.64
N ASN A 109 -3.28 -18.25 -23.70
CA ASN A 109 -2.17 -18.03 -22.76
C ASN A 109 -0.82 -17.92 -23.48
N ARG A 110 -0.54 -18.77 -24.47
CA ARG A 110 0.70 -18.69 -25.28
C ARG A 110 0.80 -17.36 -26.02
N LEU A 111 -0.27 -16.96 -26.72
CA LEU A 111 -0.30 -15.70 -27.46
C LEU A 111 -0.18 -14.48 -26.54
N GLN A 112 -0.75 -14.54 -25.33
CA GLN A 112 -0.60 -13.48 -24.34
C GLN A 112 0.84 -13.38 -23.83
N LEU A 113 1.51 -14.50 -23.55
CA LEU A 113 2.93 -14.54 -23.19
C LEU A 113 3.84 -14.05 -24.32
N GLU A 114 3.55 -14.42 -25.58
CA GLU A 114 4.27 -13.90 -26.75
C GLU A 114 4.08 -12.39 -26.91
N ARG A 115 2.86 -11.88 -26.68
CA ARG A 115 2.56 -10.43 -26.71
C ARG A 115 3.33 -9.67 -25.64
N VAL A 116 3.42 -10.21 -24.42
CA VAL A 116 4.23 -9.63 -23.34
C VAL A 116 5.71 -9.61 -23.72
N ARG A 117 6.25 -10.73 -24.23
CA ARG A 117 7.66 -10.81 -24.65
C ARG A 117 7.99 -9.84 -25.79
N GLN A 118 7.12 -9.73 -26.79
CA GLN A 118 7.30 -8.76 -27.87
C GLN A 118 7.12 -7.32 -27.39
N GLY A 119 6.22 -7.07 -26.43
CA GLY A 119 6.07 -5.79 -25.75
C GLY A 119 7.36 -5.37 -25.04
N THR A 120 7.97 -6.27 -24.26
CA THR A 120 9.25 -6.02 -23.58
C THR A 120 10.41 -5.76 -24.56
N PHE A 121 10.41 -6.45 -25.72
CA PHE A 121 11.46 -6.26 -26.75
C PHE A 121 11.29 -4.94 -27.53
N ARG A 122 10.05 -4.49 -27.77
CA ARG A 122 9.76 -3.20 -28.41
C ARG A 122 9.98 -2.02 -27.46
N ALA A 123 9.70 -2.18 -26.17
CA ALA A 123 10.00 -1.17 -25.15
C ALA A 123 11.51 -0.88 -25.00
N SER A 124 12.36 -1.81 -25.44
CA SER A 124 13.82 -1.63 -25.43
C SER A 124 14.33 -0.70 -26.55
N ASN A 125 13.48 -0.32 -27.51
CA ASN A 125 13.85 0.55 -28.63
C ASN A 125 13.15 1.92 -28.48
N TRP A 126 13.84 2.88 -27.87
CA TRP A 126 13.55 4.33 -27.90
C TRP A 126 12.07 4.75 -27.75
N LEU A 127 11.52 4.62 -26.54
CA LEU A 127 10.39 5.47 -26.15
C LEU A 127 10.93 6.86 -25.80
N TYR A 128 10.61 7.84 -26.63
CA TYR A 128 10.84 9.26 -26.35
C TYR A 128 9.80 9.69 -25.31
N LEU A 129 10.16 9.65 -24.02
CA LEU A 129 9.28 9.90 -22.86
C LEU A 129 8.84 11.37 -22.69
N LYS A 130 8.85 12.18 -23.77
CA LYS A 130 8.43 13.57 -23.70
C LYS A 130 6.91 13.64 -23.51
N ASP A 131 6.46 14.36 -22.49
CA ASP A 131 5.05 14.59 -22.14
C ASP A 131 4.24 13.34 -21.73
N GLU A 132 4.87 12.18 -21.54
CA GLU A 132 4.24 10.92 -21.07
C GLU A 132 3.58 11.05 -19.69
N ALA A 133 4.02 12.00 -18.85
CA ALA A 133 3.35 12.30 -17.58
C ALA A 133 1.90 12.78 -17.76
N LEU A 134 1.58 13.37 -18.93
CA LEU A 134 0.22 13.79 -19.29
C LEU A 134 -0.59 12.67 -19.96
N HIS A 135 0.08 11.58 -20.37
CA HIS A 135 -0.49 10.43 -21.07
C HIS A 135 -0.14 9.11 -20.37
N TYR A 136 -0.31 9.07 -19.05
CA TYR A 136 0.04 7.93 -18.22
C TYR A 136 -0.60 6.61 -18.73
N ASP A 137 0.25 5.64 -19.12
CA ASP A 137 -0.16 4.27 -19.44
C ASP A 137 0.16 3.32 -18.28
N PRO A 138 -0.85 2.81 -17.54
CA PRO A 138 -0.64 1.92 -16.41
C PRO A 138 0.04 0.58 -16.76
N ASN A 139 0.22 0.25 -18.04
CA ASN A 139 0.89 -0.97 -18.47
C ASN A 139 2.41 -0.80 -18.65
N LEU A 140 2.93 0.43 -18.55
CA LEU A 140 4.36 0.73 -18.63
C LEU A 140 4.99 0.74 -17.23
N ASP A 141 6.12 0.05 -17.09
CA ASP A 141 6.87 -0.04 -15.84
C ASP A 141 7.80 1.18 -15.67
N TYR A 142 7.20 2.37 -15.56
CA TYR A 142 7.89 3.67 -15.43
C TYR A 142 9.07 3.67 -14.43
N PRO A 143 8.96 3.09 -13.21
CA PRO A 143 10.07 3.08 -12.26
C PRO A 143 11.34 2.37 -12.72
N ASN A 144 11.22 1.40 -13.64
CA ASN A 144 12.35 0.61 -14.14
C ASN A 144 12.86 1.09 -15.51
N PHE A 145 12.37 2.22 -16.03
CA PHE A 145 12.90 2.77 -17.27
C PHE A 145 14.34 3.25 -17.08
N PRO A 146 15.31 2.79 -17.89
CA PRO A 146 16.73 3.15 -17.76
C PRO A 146 17.00 4.66 -17.88
N GLN A 147 16.06 5.40 -18.48
CA GLN A 147 16.16 6.83 -18.76
C GLN A 147 15.52 7.71 -17.66
N ILE A 148 14.65 7.14 -16.82
CA ILE A 148 14.02 7.84 -15.70
C ILE A 148 14.95 7.73 -14.49
N VAL A 149 16.02 8.53 -14.50
CA VAL A 149 16.93 8.65 -13.36
C VAL A 149 16.53 9.87 -12.54
N ILE A 150 15.51 9.71 -11.69
CA ILE A 150 15.21 10.67 -10.64
C ILE A 150 16.30 10.50 -9.58
N ARG A 151 17.35 11.34 -9.65
CA ARG A 151 18.44 11.37 -8.66
C ARG A 151 17.90 11.77 -7.28
N SER A 152 18.69 11.63 -6.23
CA SER A 152 18.30 12.09 -4.90
C SER A 152 18.09 13.61 -4.85
N MET A 153 17.18 14.09 -4.00
CA MET A 153 16.97 15.52 -3.73
C MET A 153 18.14 16.07 -2.89
N SER A 154 19.29 16.32 -3.50
CA SER A 154 20.51 16.77 -2.81
C SER A 154 20.91 18.21 -3.13
N SER A 155 20.30 18.83 -4.15
CA SER A 155 20.62 20.22 -4.52
C SER A 155 19.87 21.19 -3.62
N LYS A 156 20.56 22.02 -2.84
CA LYS A 156 19.91 22.97 -1.92
C LYS A 156 19.66 24.32 -2.61
N CYS A 157 18.45 24.84 -2.53
CA CYS A 157 18.13 26.18 -3.00
C CYS A 157 18.88 27.24 -2.18
N THR A 158 19.49 28.22 -2.85
CA THR A 158 20.22 29.33 -2.19
C THR A 158 19.31 30.31 -1.46
N PHE A 159 18.05 30.44 -1.88
CA PHE A 159 17.11 31.41 -1.31
C PHE A 159 16.30 30.82 -0.14
N CYS A 160 15.57 29.73 -0.38
CA CYS A 160 14.68 29.12 0.62
C CYS A 160 15.25 27.87 1.31
N GLY A 161 16.42 27.39 0.91
CA GLY A 161 17.02 26.20 1.50
C GLY A 161 16.33 24.87 1.16
N ALA A 162 15.29 24.86 0.32
CA ALA A 162 14.60 23.64 -0.11
C ALA A 162 15.54 22.70 -0.88
N LEU A 163 15.39 21.39 -0.65
CA LEU A 163 16.08 20.36 -1.42
C LEU A 163 15.40 20.20 -2.79
N LYS A 164 16.20 20.08 -3.84
CA LYS A 164 15.81 19.99 -5.24
C LYS A 164 16.46 18.79 -5.90
N PHE A 165 15.81 18.32 -6.95
CA PHE A 165 16.45 17.43 -7.92
C PHE A 165 17.47 18.22 -8.76
N GLU A 166 18.51 17.54 -9.22
CA GLU A 166 19.62 18.18 -9.96
C GLU A 166 19.18 18.87 -11.25
N ALA A 167 18.16 18.33 -11.93
CA ALA A 167 17.60 18.90 -13.16
C ALA A 167 16.35 19.77 -12.92
N GLU A 168 16.01 20.07 -11.66
CA GLU A 168 14.83 20.85 -11.32
C GLU A 168 15.04 22.34 -11.65
N ALA A 169 14.03 22.97 -12.26
CA ALA A 169 14.10 24.39 -12.58
C ALA A 169 14.31 25.24 -11.32
N SER A 170 15.17 26.26 -11.41
CA SER A 170 15.55 27.12 -10.27
C SER A 170 14.34 27.78 -9.59
N GLY A 171 13.27 28.04 -10.35
CA GLY A 171 12.04 28.68 -9.89
C GLY A 171 11.01 27.77 -9.21
N LEU A 172 11.15 26.44 -9.24
CA LEU A 172 10.07 25.54 -8.80
C LEU A 172 9.76 25.65 -7.30
N CYS A 173 10.76 25.90 -6.46
CA CYS A 173 10.57 25.94 -5.01
C CYS A 173 10.14 27.30 -4.43
N CYS A 174 10.65 28.42 -4.99
CA CYS A 174 10.45 29.76 -4.42
C CYS A 174 10.45 30.86 -5.49
N SER A 175 10.21 30.48 -6.76
CA SER A 175 10.24 31.40 -7.91
C SER A 175 11.51 32.28 -7.94
N ASN A 176 12.69 31.67 -7.73
CA ASN A 176 13.99 32.36 -7.64
C ASN A 176 14.06 33.42 -6.52
N GLY A 177 13.42 33.17 -5.38
CA GLY A 177 13.51 34.03 -4.19
C GLY A 177 12.40 35.08 -4.11
N LYS A 178 11.45 35.06 -5.06
CA LYS A 178 10.25 35.92 -5.02
C LYS A 178 9.26 35.49 -3.95
N VAL A 179 9.24 34.21 -3.59
CA VAL A 179 8.38 33.66 -2.55
C VAL A 179 9.24 33.35 -1.33
N SER A 180 8.96 34.04 -0.23
CA SER A 180 9.52 33.74 1.09
C SER A 180 8.43 33.09 1.92
N LEU A 181 8.57 31.80 2.20
CA LEU A 181 7.64 31.10 3.10
C LEU A 181 8.11 31.32 4.55
N PRO A 182 7.19 31.62 5.49
CA PRO A 182 7.54 31.65 6.90
C PRO A 182 8.01 30.27 7.35
N GLU A 183 8.88 30.25 8.37
CA GLU A 183 9.32 28.99 8.97
C GLU A 183 8.12 28.31 9.65
N LEU A 184 7.99 27.00 9.46
CA LEU A 184 6.90 26.24 10.05
C LEU A 184 6.99 26.31 11.57
N PRO A 185 5.88 26.60 12.27
CA PRO A 185 5.88 26.60 13.72
C PRO A 185 6.24 25.21 14.23
N GLN A 186 7.01 25.19 15.31
CA GLN A 186 7.38 23.92 15.96
C GLN A 186 6.10 23.24 16.47
N LEU A 187 5.99 21.94 16.18
CA LEU A 187 4.92 21.12 16.74
C LEU A 187 5.05 21.08 18.27
N PRO A 188 3.95 21.16 19.03
CA PRO A 188 3.98 21.02 20.47
C PRO A 188 4.14 19.56 20.88
N GLU A 189 4.64 19.37 22.09
CA GLU A 189 4.72 18.04 22.70
C GLU A 189 3.34 17.58 23.20
N PRO A 190 3.01 16.27 23.09
CA PRO A 190 3.88 15.16 22.69
C PRO A 190 3.95 14.90 21.16
N LEU A 191 3.23 15.68 20.35
CA LEU A 191 3.06 15.39 18.91
C LEU A 191 4.39 15.45 18.16
N LYS A 192 5.25 16.40 18.49
CA LYS A 192 6.60 16.50 17.91
C LYS A 192 7.41 15.22 18.12
N SER A 193 7.60 14.79 19.37
CA SER A 193 8.35 13.58 19.68
C SER A 193 7.72 12.30 19.11
N LEU A 194 6.38 12.28 18.95
CA LEU A 194 5.67 11.17 18.30
C LEU A 194 5.94 11.12 16.78
N MET A 195 6.01 12.25 16.10
CA MET A 195 6.27 12.33 14.66
C MET A 195 7.75 12.08 14.32
N GLU A 196 8.67 12.54 15.18
CA GLU A 196 10.12 12.39 14.97
C GLU A 196 10.67 11.00 15.33
N GLY A 197 9.90 10.15 16.02
CA GLY A 197 10.37 8.83 16.45
C GLY A 197 11.01 8.80 17.85
N ASN A 198 11.09 9.94 18.52
CA ASN A 198 11.77 10.09 19.81
C ASN A 198 10.93 9.59 21.01
N HIS A 199 9.61 9.49 20.84
CA HIS A 199 8.70 9.03 21.90
C HIS A 199 8.57 7.48 21.92
N PRO A 200 8.52 6.82 23.10
CA PRO A 200 8.39 5.35 23.20
C PRO A 200 7.18 4.75 22.46
N LYS A 201 6.07 5.53 22.38
CA LYS A 201 4.85 5.15 21.66
C LYS A 201 4.79 5.65 20.20
N SER A 202 5.85 6.24 19.67
CA SER A 202 5.85 6.78 18.30
C SER A 202 5.48 5.71 17.25
N LYS A 203 6.06 4.52 17.34
CA LYS A 203 5.77 3.43 16.40
C LYS A 203 4.30 3.02 16.42
N GLU A 204 3.71 2.91 17.62
CA GLU A 204 2.28 2.61 17.79
C GLU A 204 1.42 3.74 17.20
N PHE A 205 1.73 4.99 17.56
CA PHE A 205 1.02 6.17 17.09
C PHE A 205 1.03 6.27 15.57
N LEU A 206 2.19 6.16 14.92
CA LEU A 206 2.31 6.24 13.46
C LEU A 206 1.56 5.08 12.77
N THR A 207 1.62 3.88 13.33
CA THR A 207 0.87 2.72 12.81
C THR A 207 -0.64 2.93 12.91
N MET A 208 -1.11 3.61 13.96
CA MET A 208 -2.53 3.82 14.26
C MET A 208 -2.97 5.28 14.08
N ILE A 209 -2.22 6.09 13.33
CA ILE A 209 -2.40 7.55 13.29
C ILE A 209 -3.80 7.95 12.84
N ARG A 210 -4.42 7.17 11.96
CA ARG A 210 -5.80 7.36 11.51
C ARG A 210 -6.81 7.17 12.66
N LYS A 211 -6.62 6.16 13.51
CA LYS A 211 -7.47 5.95 14.70
C LYS A 211 -7.33 7.13 15.66
N TYR A 212 -6.09 7.54 15.92
CA TYR A 212 -5.85 8.70 16.76
C TYR A 212 -6.47 9.97 16.16
N ASN A 213 -6.38 10.20 14.85
CA ASN A 213 -7.06 11.35 14.24
C ASN A 213 -8.57 11.26 14.37
N SER A 214 -9.16 10.10 14.10
CA SER A 214 -10.61 9.87 14.26
C SER A 214 -11.10 10.06 15.69
N SER A 215 -10.27 9.78 16.71
CA SER A 215 -10.61 10.04 18.11
C SER A 215 -10.78 11.52 18.42
N PHE A 216 -10.24 12.44 17.61
CA PHE A 216 -10.22 13.89 17.85
C PHE A 216 -10.86 14.71 16.72
N GLN A 217 -11.60 14.08 15.82
CA GLN A 217 -12.38 14.80 14.82
C GLN A 217 -13.58 15.50 15.49
N MET A 218 -13.81 16.76 15.12
CA MET A 218 -14.94 17.58 15.61
C MET A 218 -16.18 17.44 14.72
N THR A 219 -15.98 16.97 13.49
CA THR A 219 -17.04 16.81 12.49
C THR A 219 -17.31 15.34 12.21
N SER A 220 -18.55 15.08 11.80
CA SER A 220 -19.01 13.77 11.33
C SER A 220 -18.97 13.71 9.80
N PHE A 221 -18.89 12.51 9.25
CA PHE A 221 -19.01 12.29 7.80
C PHE A 221 -20.47 12.00 7.44
N GLY A 222 -21.01 12.82 6.54
CA GLY A 222 -22.32 12.62 5.92
C GLY A 222 -22.19 12.17 4.46
N THR A 223 -23.12 11.32 4.02
CA THR A 223 -23.22 10.90 2.62
C THR A 223 -24.64 11.15 2.10
N SER A 224 -24.78 11.44 0.81
CA SER A 224 -26.08 11.69 0.19
C SER A 224 -26.90 10.43 -0.06
N LEU A 225 -26.26 9.25 -0.05
CA LEU A 225 -26.89 7.96 -0.31
C LEU A 225 -26.62 7.01 0.86
N PRO A 226 -27.55 6.09 1.18
CA PRO A 226 -27.37 5.14 2.26
C PRO A 226 -26.11 4.30 2.04
N MET A 227 -25.40 4.00 3.14
CA MET A 227 -24.23 3.14 3.09
C MET A 227 -24.67 1.75 2.60
N LEU A 228 -24.06 1.25 1.52
CA LEU A 228 -24.28 -0.14 1.13
C LEU A 228 -23.53 -1.04 2.12
N ASP A 229 -24.29 -1.73 2.97
CA ASP A 229 -23.76 -2.83 3.78
C ASP A 229 -23.30 -3.94 2.83
N SER A 230 -22.00 -4.05 2.61
CA SER A 230 -21.44 -5.26 2.01
C SER A 230 -21.42 -6.35 3.09
N THR A 231 -22.48 -7.15 3.12
CA THR A 231 -22.53 -8.40 3.90
C THR A 231 -21.49 -9.38 3.34
N GLY A 232 -20.25 -9.27 3.79
CA GLY A 232 -19.18 -10.20 3.44
C GLY A 232 -17.79 -9.62 3.68
N PHE A 233 -17.12 -10.11 4.74
CA PHE A 233 -15.68 -10.16 5.08
C PHE A 233 -14.72 -9.05 4.57
N MET A 234 -15.20 -7.90 4.12
CA MET A 234 -14.38 -6.82 3.57
C MET A 234 -14.77 -5.53 4.26
N PRO A 235 -13.88 -4.88 5.04
CA PRO A 235 -14.20 -3.68 5.82
C PRO A 235 -14.19 -2.42 4.93
N THR A 236 -14.66 -2.52 3.70
CA THR A 236 -14.74 -1.41 2.75
C THR A 236 -16.20 -1.00 2.62
N PHE A 237 -16.59 0.07 3.32
CA PHE A 237 -17.85 0.74 3.04
C PHE A 237 -17.71 1.50 1.72
N ARG A 238 -18.68 1.36 0.81
CA ARG A 238 -18.71 2.11 -0.44
C ARG A 238 -19.68 3.28 -0.28
N ILE A 239 -19.16 4.49 -0.47
CA ILE A 239 -19.98 5.70 -0.52
C ILE A 239 -20.27 5.99 -1.99
N GLN A 240 -21.54 6.21 -2.30
CA GLN A 240 -21.96 6.72 -3.60
C GLN A 240 -22.36 8.19 -3.45
N GLY A 241 -21.74 9.07 -4.25
CA GLY A 241 -21.97 10.52 -4.20
C GLY A 241 -20.87 11.28 -3.47
N GLN A 242 -21.18 12.53 -3.12
CA GLN A 242 -20.25 13.46 -2.47
C GLN A 242 -20.22 13.23 -0.96
N VAL A 243 -19.03 13.34 -0.37
CA VAL A 243 -18.80 13.21 1.08
C VAL A 243 -18.79 14.62 1.67
N TYR A 244 -19.61 14.85 2.69
CA TYR A 244 -19.70 16.15 3.35
C TYR A 244 -19.27 16.03 4.81
N HIS A 245 -18.48 17.00 5.30
CA HIS A 245 -18.29 17.17 6.75
C HIS A 245 -19.53 17.83 7.34
N LYS A 246 -20.06 17.22 8.40
CA LYS A 246 -21.24 17.69 9.13
C LYS A 246 -20.87 18.04 10.56
N ALA A 247 -21.15 19.28 10.94
CA ALA A 247 -21.04 19.74 12.33
C ALA A 247 -22.38 19.56 13.05
N GLY A 248 -22.31 19.02 14.27
CA GLY A 248 -23.44 18.98 15.20
C GLY A 248 -23.43 20.17 16.16
N SER A 249 -24.37 20.16 17.11
CA SER A 249 -24.40 21.13 18.21
C SER A 249 -23.21 20.99 19.15
N LEU A 250 -22.92 22.06 19.90
CA LEU A 250 -21.83 22.10 20.89
C LEU A 250 -22.08 21.16 22.07
N MET A 251 -23.33 21.00 22.49
CA MET A 251 -23.75 20.12 23.57
C MET A 251 -24.65 19.00 23.07
N SER A 252 -24.60 17.87 23.77
CA SER A 252 -25.52 16.74 23.60
C SER A 252 -26.95 17.12 23.99
N LEU A 253 -27.92 16.45 23.37
CA LEU A 253 -29.31 16.49 23.80
C LEU A 253 -29.47 15.71 25.12
N PRO A 254 -30.48 16.03 25.95
CA PRO A 254 -30.76 15.26 27.14
C PRO A 254 -30.95 13.76 26.82
N ASN A 255 -30.22 12.90 27.52
CA ASN A 255 -30.20 11.43 27.34
C ASN A 255 -29.46 10.92 26.09
N GLU A 256 -28.78 11.77 25.33
CA GLU A 256 -27.85 11.33 24.30
C GLU A 256 -26.41 11.39 24.80
N GLU A 257 -25.62 10.39 24.38
CA GLU A 257 -24.19 10.41 24.64
C GLU A 257 -23.47 11.33 23.64
N GLU A 258 -22.42 11.99 24.11
CA GLU A 258 -21.66 12.97 23.35
C GLU A 258 -20.88 12.33 22.20
N LYS A 259 -20.85 13.04 21.07
CA LYS A 259 -20.16 12.62 19.84
C LYS A 259 -19.38 13.80 19.23
N PHE A 260 -18.25 13.50 18.60
CA PHE A 260 -17.43 14.46 17.84
C PHE A 260 -17.07 15.70 18.66
N LEU A 261 -17.47 16.91 18.20
CA LEU A 261 -17.22 18.19 18.87
C LEU A 261 -17.70 18.22 20.33
N GLN A 262 -18.85 17.57 20.63
CA GLN A 262 -19.41 17.54 21.98
C GLN A 262 -18.46 16.89 22.99
N ILE A 263 -17.55 16.02 22.52
CA ILE A 263 -16.60 15.31 23.39
C ILE A 263 -15.64 16.26 24.08
N TYR A 264 -15.38 17.44 23.52
CA TYR A 264 -14.49 18.44 24.10
C TYR A 264 -15.10 19.20 25.30
N PHE A 265 -16.37 18.91 25.64
CA PHE A 265 -17.15 19.63 26.64
C PHE A 265 -17.85 18.72 27.66
N LEU A 266 -17.44 17.45 27.85
CA LEU A 266 -18.02 16.53 28.87
C LEU A 266 -17.73 16.95 30.33
N GLY A 267 -17.09 18.10 30.56
CA GLY A 267 -16.83 18.67 31.88
C GLY A 267 -15.57 18.14 32.58
N ASN A 268 -15.22 16.85 32.42
CA ASN A 268 -13.97 16.28 32.96
C ASN A 268 -13.13 15.62 31.86
N GLU A 269 -11.83 15.96 31.80
CA GLU A 269 -10.85 15.39 30.89
C GLU A 269 -10.82 13.85 30.89
N GLU A 270 -11.02 13.21 32.05
CA GLU A 270 -11.06 11.75 32.11
C GLU A 270 -12.30 11.18 31.40
N ALA A 271 -13.44 11.85 31.50
CA ALA A 271 -14.67 11.45 30.82
C ALA A 271 -14.51 11.61 29.29
N GLU A 272 -13.89 12.70 28.83
CA GLU A 272 -13.57 12.91 27.42
C GLU A 272 -12.68 11.77 26.88
N ALA A 273 -11.57 11.47 27.58
CA ALA A 273 -10.63 10.44 27.16
C ALA A 273 -11.28 9.06 27.15
N LYS A 274 -12.07 8.72 28.18
CA LYS A 274 -12.84 7.48 28.25
C LYS A 274 -13.82 7.38 27.08
N ARG A 275 -14.53 8.47 26.76
CA ARG A 275 -15.48 8.52 25.65
C ARG A 275 -14.79 8.27 24.30
N ARG A 276 -13.63 8.89 24.06
CA ARG A 276 -12.82 8.68 22.84
C ARG A 276 -12.37 7.23 22.69
N CYS A 277 -11.94 6.61 23.78
CA CYS A 277 -11.53 5.19 23.79
C CYS A 277 -12.70 4.23 23.54
N THR A 278 -13.90 4.55 24.03
CA THR A 278 -15.12 3.76 23.77
C THR A 278 -15.53 3.83 22.31
N LEU A 279 -15.48 5.02 21.70
CA LEU A 279 -15.86 5.22 20.29
C LEU A 279 -14.83 4.61 19.32
N ILE A 280 -13.53 4.71 19.65
CA ILE A 280 -12.44 4.21 18.81
C ILE A 280 -11.61 3.17 19.59
N PRO A 281 -12.04 1.90 19.58
CA PRO A 281 -11.37 0.86 20.35
C PRO A 281 -9.96 0.53 19.81
N GLY A 282 -9.09 0.12 20.72
CA GLY A 282 -7.70 -0.22 20.44
C GLY A 282 -6.77 0.99 20.35
N THR A 283 -7.18 2.14 20.91
CA THR A 283 -6.29 3.29 21.17
C THR A 283 -5.77 3.24 22.61
N THR A 284 -4.53 3.69 22.83
CA THR A 284 -3.94 3.73 24.17
C THR A 284 -4.43 4.94 24.98
N LYS A 285 -5.17 4.71 26.07
CA LYS A 285 -5.78 5.75 26.93
C LYS A 285 -4.78 6.84 27.35
N SER A 286 -3.60 6.47 27.86
CA SER A 286 -2.60 7.46 28.29
C SER A 286 -2.06 8.34 27.16
N LEU A 287 -2.07 7.84 25.91
CA LEU A 287 -1.69 8.67 24.77
C LEU A 287 -2.83 9.60 24.36
N ILE A 288 -4.09 9.14 24.43
CA ILE A 288 -5.28 9.98 24.25
C ILE A 288 -5.28 11.12 25.26
N GLU A 289 -5.05 10.85 26.54
CA GLU A 289 -4.99 11.88 27.58
C GLU A 289 -3.90 12.92 27.30
N SER A 290 -2.70 12.48 26.93
CA SER A 290 -1.58 13.37 26.61
C SER A 290 -1.86 14.25 25.39
N LEU A 291 -2.44 13.68 24.33
CA LEU A 291 -2.83 14.42 23.12
C LEU A 291 -4.01 15.36 23.36
N GLN A 292 -4.96 14.95 24.20
CA GLN A 292 -6.10 15.77 24.59
C GLN A 292 -5.67 17.02 25.34
N LYS A 293 -4.78 16.85 26.33
CA LYS A 293 -4.20 17.98 27.07
C LYS A 293 -3.52 18.98 26.12
N MET A 294 -2.66 18.47 25.23
CA MET A 294 -2.00 19.29 24.22
C MET A 294 -3.00 20.06 23.34
N LEU A 295 -4.10 19.42 22.93
CA LEU A 295 -5.14 20.10 22.16
C LEU A 295 -5.86 21.19 22.95
N HIS A 296 -6.23 20.94 24.21
CA HIS A 296 -6.89 21.96 25.03
C HIS A 296 -5.97 23.17 25.26
N GLU A 297 -4.66 22.95 25.38
CA GLU A 297 -3.66 24.00 25.63
C GLU A 297 -3.30 24.84 24.39
N ASN A 298 -3.51 24.32 23.19
CA ASN A 298 -2.96 24.95 21.99
C ASN A 298 -3.94 25.07 20.80
N ASN A 299 -5.07 24.34 20.80
CA ASN A 299 -6.06 24.43 19.73
C ASN A 299 -7.01 25.61 20.00
N HIS A 300 -6.87 26.65 19.18
CA HIS A 300 -7.63 27.89 19.34
C HIS A 300 -9.14 27.73 19.19
N TYR A 301 -9.61 26.79 18.36
CA TYR A 301 -11.05 26.53 18.23
C TYR A 301 -11.61 26.00 19.55
N VAL A 302 -10.95 24.99 20.12
CA VAL A 302 -11.38 24.39 21.40
C VAL A 302 -11.40 25.44 22.51
N GLN A 303 -10.33 26.24 22.63
CA GLN A 303 -10.23 27.29 23.63
C GLN A 303 -11.35 28.32 23.48
N LYS A 304 -11.56 28.84 22.28
CA LYS A 304 -12.59 29.85 22.03
C LYS A 304 -14.00 29.30 22.21
N PHE A 305 -14.26 28.05 21.84
CA PHE A 305 -15.55 27.43 22.10
C PHE A 305 -15.80 27.24 23.60
N LYS A 306 -14.79 26.83 24.38
CA LYS A 306 -14.88 26.74 25.84
C LYS A 306 -15.19 28.10 26.45
N MET A 307 -14.41 29.13 26.10
CA MET A 307 -14.65 30.50 26.56
C MET A 307 -16.06 30.98 26.21
N ALA A 308 -16.53 30.78 24.97
CA ALA A 308 -17.85 31.23 24.55
C ALA A 308 -19.01 30.55 25.32
N ILE A 309 -18.85 29.28 25.68
CA ILE A 309 -19.83 28.52 26.47
C ILE A 309 -19.83 28.99 27.93
N GLU A 310 -18.64 29.30 28.49
CA GLU A 310 -18.48 29.80 29.86
C GLU A 310 -19.00 31.25 30.00
N ASP A 311 -18.67 32.13 29.05
CA ASP A 311 -19.02 33.55 29.06
C ASP A 311 -20.50 33.79 28.76
N ASN A 312 -21.13 32.94 27.95
CA ASN A 312 -22.55 33.06 27.61
C ASN A 312 -23.30 31.73 27.79
N PRO A 313 -23.82 31.45 29.00
CA PRO A 313 -24.52 30.20 29.31
C PRO A 313 -25.95 30.13 28.73
N THR A 314 -26.40 31.12 27.93
CA THR A 314 -27.76 31.11 27.36
C THR A 314 -27.99 29.91 26.44
N GLU A 315 -29.24 29.47 26.30
CA GLU A 315 -29.58 28.37 25.37
C GLU A 315 -29.50 28.81 23.90
N ASP A 316 -29.61 30.12 23.63
CA ASP A 316 -29.56 30.72 22.30
C ASP A 316 -28.13 31.03 21.82
N LEU A 317 -27.11 30.50 22.49
CA LEU A 317 -25.72 30.68 22.08
C LEU A 317 -25.51 30.10 20.67
N GLN A 318 -25.10 30.97 19.76
CA GLN A 318 -24.63 30.63 18.43
C GLN A 318 -23.18 31.07 18.29
N ILE A 319 -22.35 30.16 17.81
CA ILE A 319 -20.95 30.39 17.49
C ILE A 319 -20.81 30.32 15.98
N VAL A 320 -20.37 31.41 15.37
CA VAL A 320 -20.13 31.48 13.93
C VAL A 320 -18.63 31.44 13.66
N ILE A 321 -18.20 30.59 12.74
CA ILE A 321 -16.87 30.65 12.13
C ILE A 321 -17.06 31.25 10.75
N LYS A 322 -16.54 32.46 10.55
CA LYS A 322 -16.67 33.20 9.30
C LYS A 322 -15.71 32.65 8.24
N ALA A 323 -16.19 32.43 7.03
CA ALA A 323 -15.40 31.88 5.93
C ALA A 323 -14.41 32.90 5.33
N ASP A 324 -14.82 34.17 5.28
CA ASP A 324 -14.15 35.23 4.51
C ASP A 324 -13.64 36.40 5.37
N ARG A 325 -13.47 36.20 6.68
CA ARG A 325 -13.05 37.30 7.55
C ARG A 325 -11.59 37.66 7.27
N LYS A 326 -11.39 38.83 6.68
CA LYS A 326 -10.08 39.37 6.34
C LYS A 326 -9.36 39.89 7.61
N PRO A 327 -8.03 39.68 7.76
CA PRO A 327 -7.26 40.36 8.79
C PRO A 327 -7.35 41.87 8.60
N ILE A 328 -7.39 42.62 9.71
CA ILE A 328 -7.57 44.10 9.72
C ILE A 328 -6.45 44.81 8.92
N GLU A 329 -5.29 44.17 8.77
CA GLU A 329 -4.11 44.72 8.08
C GLU A 329 -3.84 44.10 6.69
N GLY A 330 -4.70 43.21 6.19
CA GLY A 330 -4.49 42.47 4.94
C GLY A 330 -4.87 43.24 3.68
N HIS A 331 -3.97 43.29 2.68
CA HIS A 331 -4.23 43.96 1.38
C HIS A 331 -5.24 43.15 0.54
N GLU A 332 -6.13 43.82 -0.19
CA GLU A 332 -7.28 43.22 -0.90
C GLU A 332 -6.92 42.21 -2.03
N ARG A 333 -5.66 42.15 -2.46
CA ARG A 333 -5.19 41.35 -3.61
C ARG A 333 -4.16 40.28 -3.26
N VAL A 334 -3.97 40.01 -1.97
CA VAL A 334 -3.08 38.94 -1.49
C VAL A 334 -3.96 37.87 -0.85
N PHE A 335 -3.67 36.59 -1.08
CA PHE A 335 -4.19 35.52 -0.24
C PHE A 335 -3.64 35.76 1.16
N ASN A 336 -4.39 36.50 1.98
CA ASN A 336 -3.95 36.89 3.30
C ASN A 336 -3.91 35.64 4.17
N THR A 337 -2.76 35.44 4.81
CA THR A 337 -2.58 34.46 5.87
C THR A 337 -3.45 34.87 7.05
N PRO A 338 -4.34 33.99 7.53
CA PRO A 338 -5.05 34.15 8.77
C PRO A 338 -4.16 34.46 9.93
N ALA A 339 -4.35 35.66 10.46
CA ALA A 339 -3.80 36.00 11.75
C ALA A 339 -4.61 35.27 12.83
N LEU A 340 -3.92 34.82 13.87
CA LEU A 340 -4.43 34.06 15.03
C LEU A 340 -5.70 34.63 15.72
N ASN A 341 -6.17 35.83 15.37
CA ASN A 341 -7.40 36.45 15.88
C ASN A 341 -8.68 36.15 15.07
N GLU A 342 -8.61 35.32 14.03
CA GLU A 342 -9.66 35.23 12.99
C GLU A 342 -10.87 34.33 13.25
N VAL A 343 -10.87 33.52 14.31
CA VAL A 343 -12.12 32.85 14.74
C VAL A 343 -13.02 33.89 15.43
N ALA A 344 -13.78 34.60 14.62
CA ALA A 344 -14.76 35.59 15.03
C ALA A 344 -16.01 34.90 15.53
N ILE A 345 -15.98 34.41 16.77
CA ILE A 345 -17.18 33.93 17.45
C ILE A 345 -18.09 35.15 17.67
N ILE A 346 -19.02 35.38 16.74
CA ILE A 346 -20.11 36.33 16.97
C ILE A 346 -21.15 35.60 17.81
N ILE A 347 -21.22 36.00 19.07
CA ILE A 347 -22.25 35.61 20.01
C ILE A 347 -23.44 36.54 19.72
N ALA A 348 -24.40 36.05 18.92
CA ALA A 348 -25.66 36.70 18.51
C ALA A 348 -25.63 37.62 17.27
N GLY A 349 -26.45 37.27 16.27
CA GLY A 349 -26.77 38.04 15.07
C GLY A 349 -27.32 37.15 13.96
N ASN A 350 -28.22 37.64 13.10
CA ASN A 350 -28.86 36.86 12.00
C ASN A 350 -28.10 36.92 10.66
N ASP A 351 -26.93 37.57 10.62
CA ASP A 351 -26.18 37.81 9.38
C ASP A 351 -25.13 36.70 9.14
N PHE A 352 -25.59 35.60 8.55
CA PHE A 352 -24.74 34.47 8.15
C PHE A 352 -24.62 34.38 6.63
N GLU A 353 -23.41 34.10 6.16
CA GLU A 353 -23.16 33.78 4.77
C GLU A 353 -23.25 32.27 4.53
N LYS A 354 -23.46 31.86 3.28
CA LYS A 354 -23.65 30.44 2.91
C LYS A 354 -22.45 29.55 3.26
N ARG A 355 -21.25 30.12 3.37
CA ARG A 355 -20.03 29.37 3.69
C ARG A 355 -19.73 29.34 5.19
N ASP A 356 -20.37 30.18 5.99
CA ASP A 356 -20.09 30.28 7.42
C ASP A 356 -20.50 28.99 8.16
N ILE A 357 -19.71 28.60 9.15
CA ILE A 357 -20.04 27.47 10.03
C ILE A 357 -20.77 28.02 11.25
N VAL A 358 -22.06 27.70 11.39
CA VAL A 358 -22.89 28.18 12.51
C VAL A 358 -23.18 27.04 13.49
N LEU A 359 -22.50 27.03 14.62
CA LEU A 359 -22.67 26.06 15.70
C LEU A 359 -23.67 26.60 16.73
N THR A 360 -24.72 25.84 17.01
CA THR A 360 -25.71 26.15 18.05
C THR A 360 -25.39 25.36 19.32
N LYS A 361 -25.70 25.91 20.50
CA LYS A 361 -25.49 25.20 21.77
C LYS A 361 -26.16 23.83 21.81
N ARG A 362 -27.46 23.77 21.56
CA ARG A 362 -28.24 22.52 21.45
C ARG A 362 -29.14 22.58 20.21
N SER A 363 -29.04 21.57 19.36
CA SER A 363 -29.89 21.38 18.20
C SER A 363 -29.86 19.92 17.79
N ASN A 364 -30.94 19.44 17.18
CA ASN A 364 -30.98 18.11 16.57
C ASN A 364 -30.54 18.14 15.09
N GLU A 365 -30.17 19.30 14.57
CA GLU A 365 -29.78 19.47 13.18
C GLU A 365 -28.27 19.35 12.99
N LEU A 366 -27.87 18.60 11.97
CA LEU A 366 -26.49 18.55 11.48
C LEU A 366 -26.34 19.51 10.30
N LYS A 367 -25.36 20.41 10.37
CA LYS A 367 -25.09 21.39 9.32
C LYS A 367 -23.90 20.96 8.46
N ASN A 368 -24.06 21.05 7.15
CA ASN A 368 -22.96 20.80 6.21
C ASN A 368 -21.95 21.94 6.29
N ILE A 369 -20.67 21.59 6.34
CA ILE A 369 -19.57 22.54 6.20
C ILE A 369 -19.20 22.63 4.72
N CYS A 370 -19.01 23.84 4.23
CA CYS A 370 -18.55 24.06 2.86
C CYS A 370 -17.11 23.55 2.69
N GLU A 371 -16.84 22.77 1.64
CA GLU A 371 -15.50 22.23 1.31
C GLU A 371 -14.45 23.32 1.07
N THR A 372 -14.90 24.51 0.68
CA THR A 372 -14.02 25.67 0.44
C THR A 372 -13.79 26.51 1.71
N HIS A 373 -14.33 26.08 2.86
CA HIS A 373 -14.14 26.76 4.13
C HIS A 373 -12.74 26.44 4.68
N ILE A 374 -12.06 27.44 5.20
CA ILE A 374 -10.68 27.33 5.69
C ILE A 374 -10.52 26.31 6.82
N SER A 375 -11.54 26.23 7.70
CA SER A 375 -11.62 25.26 8.80
C SER A 375 -12.17 23.88 8.41
N TYR A 376 -12.48 23.62 7.13
CA TYR A 376 -13.10 22.35 6.69
C TYR A 376 -12.27 21.14 7.10
N ASP A 377 -10.96 21.21 6.82
CA ASP A 377 -10.00 20.17 7.15
C ASP A 377 -9.54 20.27 8.61
N ALA A 378 -9.46 21.48 9.20
CA ALA A 378 -9.04 21.68 10.59
C ALA A 378 -9.93 20.95 11.59
N LEU A 379 -11.24 21.01 11.35
CA LEU A 379 -12.24 20.39 12.22
C LEU A 379 -12.30 18.87 12.04
N GLN A 380 -11.89 18.35 10.89
CA GLN A 380 -11.91 16.92 10.59
C GLN A 380 -10.59 16.22 10.94
N TYR A 381 -9.47 16.90 10.74
CA TYR A 381 -8.13 16.37 10.89
C TYR A 381 -7.31 17.19 11.87
N ALA A 382 -7.62 17.02 13.16
CA ALA A 382 -6.98 17.75 14.25
C ALA A 382 -5.43 17.70 14.20
N TRP A 383 -4.83 16.65 13.63
CA TRP A 383 -3.38 16.46 13.58
C TRP A 383 -2.72 16.96 12.31
N LEU A 384 -3.36 16.73 11.16
CA LEU A 384 -2.73 16.98 9.85
C LEU A 384 -2.50 18.47 9.60
N GLN A 385 -3.30 19.31 10.26
CA GLN A 385 -3.18 20.75 10.08
C GLN A 385 -2.43 21.46 11.20
N TYR A 386 -1.87 20.79 12.20
CA TYR A 386 -1.20 21.49 13.30
C TYR A 386 -0.07 22.48 12.90
N PRO A 387 0.76 22.20 11.86
CA PRO A 387 1.71 23.19 11.36
C PRO A 387 1.05 24.31 10.52
N TYR A 388 -0.22 24.14 10.17
CA TYR A 388 -0.92 24.90 9.14
C TYR A 388 -2.07 25.77 9.72
N VAL A 389 -2.87 25.34 10.69
CA VAL A 389 -4.00 26.14 11.23
C VAL A 389 -3.56 27.43 11.92
N SER A 390 -2.32 27.52 12.42
CA SER A 390 -1.77 28.74 13.01
C SER A 390 -1.17 29.71 11.98
N THR A 391 -1.10 29.30 10.71
CA THR A 391 -0.42 30.01 9.62
C THR A 391 -1.21 29.98 8.31
N TRP A 392 -2.51 29.66 8.32
CA TRP A 392 -3.34 29.54 7.12
C TRP A 392 -4.75 29.97 7.28
#